data_AF-A0A9X2L122-F1
#
_entry.id   AF-A0A9X2L122-F1
#
_cell.length_a   1.000
_cell.length_b   1.000
_cell.length_c   1.000
_cell.angle_alpha   90.00
_cell.angle_beta   90.00
_cell.angle_gamma   90.00
#
_symmetry.space_group_name_H-M   'P 1'
#
loop_
_entity.id
_entity.type
_entity.pdbx_description
1 polymer ?
#
loop_
_entity_poly.entity_id
_entity_poly.type
_entity_poly.pdbx_seq_one_letter_code
_entity_poly.pdbx_strand_id
1 'polypeptide(L)' 'MSLKNKTKKELQNRVKELEGIIAKKGIGSDYLSKAERIQRDVNLALILGGTAALIGATAWALLKSTEE' A
#
# COMPACT_ATOMS: atom_id res chain seq x y z
N MET A 1 -8.21 35.31 -3.34
CA MET A 1 -9.06 34.18 -2.90
C MET A 1 -10.03 34.71 -1.86
N SER A 2 -11.36 34.56 -2.04
CA SER A 2 -12.35 35.17 -1.13
C SER A 2 -12.25 34.62 0.30
N LEU A 3 -12.67 35.41 1.30
CA LEU A 3 -12.73 34.99 2.71
C LEU A 3 -13.46 33.65 2.87
N LYS A 4 -14.60 33.47 2.18
CA LYS A 4 -15.35 32.21 2.14
C LYS A 4 -14.49 31.00 1.76
N ASN A 5 -13.64 31.14 0.73
CA ASN A 5 -12.79 30.05 0.27
C ASN A 5 -11.66 29.76 1.27
N LYS A 6 -11.11 30.78 1.94
CA LYS A 6 -10.12 30.58 3.00
C LYS A 6 -10.74 29.85 4.21
N THR A 7 -11.90 30.30 4.69
CA THR A 7 -12.61 29.65 5.81
C THR A 7 -13.00 28.21 5.48
N LYS A 8 -13.51 27.96 4.27
CA LYS A 8 -13.82 26.59 3.82
C LYS A 8 -12.58 25.69 3.82
N LYS A 9 -11.46 26.19 3.29
CA LYS A 9 -10.19 25.44 3.22
C LYS A 9 -9.66 25.13 4.61
N GLU A 10 -9.72 26.09 5.53
CA GLU A 10 -9.30 25.88 6.92
C GLU A 10 -10.14 24.81 7.61
N LEU A 11 -11.47 24.87 7.47
CA LEU A 11 -12.35 23.83 8.02
C LEU A 11 -12.06 22.45 7.45
N GLN A 12 -11.86 22.33 6.14
CA GLN A 12 -11.48 21.06 5.52
C GLN A 12 -10.14 20.53 6.03
N ASN A 13 -9.16 21.41 6.25
CA ASN A 13 -7.87 21.02 6.81
C ASN A 13 -8.03 20.50 8.25
N ARG A 14 -8.83 21.17 9.08
CA ARG A 14 -9.12 20.74 10.46
C ARG A 14 -9.82 19.39 10.50
N VAL A 15 -10.80 19.17 9.63
CA VAL A 15 -11.50 17.87 9.52
C VAL A 15 -10.52 16.77 9.15
N LYS A 16 -9.68 16.99 8.13
CA LYS A 16 -8.65 16.01 7.73
C LYS A 16 -7.64 15.71 8.83
N GLU A 17 -7.27 16.72 9.61
CA GLU A 17 -6.38 16.55 10.76
C GLU A 17 -7.02 15.64 11.81
N LEU A 18 -8.29 15.86 12.14
CA LEU A 18 -9.05 14.99 13.06
C LEU A 18 -9.21 13.57 12.52
N GLU A 19 -9.57 13.41 11.25
CA GLU A 19 -9.63 12.10 10.59
C GLU A 19 -8.30 11.37 10.68
N GLY A 20 -7.19 12.07 10.45
CA GLY A 20 -5.84 11.53 10.59
C GLY A 20 -5.50 11.11 12.02
N ILE A 21 -5.97 11.87 13.03
CA ILE A 21 -5.81 11.50 14.45
C ILE A 21 -6.63 10.25 14.76
N ILE A 22 -7.87 10.16 14.31
CA ILE A 22 -8.75 9.00 14.53
C ILE A 22 -8.17 7.76 13.83
N ALA A 23 -7.70 7.89 12.59
CA ALA A 23 -7.09 6.78 11.86
C ALA A 23 -5.83 6.24 12.57
N LYS A 24 -5.05 7.12 13.23
CA LYS A 24 -3.79 6.74 13.88
C LYS A 24 -3.92 6.35 15.36
N LYS A 25 -4.92 6.89 16.07
CA LYS A 25 -5.04 6.77 17.54
C LYS A 25 -6.46 6.47 18.01
N GLY A 26 -7.44 6.45 17.12
CA GLY A 26 -8.83 6.14 17.45
C GLY A 26 -9.04 4.67 17.77
N ILE A 27 -10.22 4.35 18.30
CA ILE A 27 -10.61 2.97 18.57
C ILE A 27 -10.61 2.19 17.25
N GLY A 28 -9.90 1.07 17.20
CA GLY A 28 -9.76 0.28 15.97
C GLY A 28 -8.56 0.64 15.08
N SER A 29 -7.84 1.72 15.38
CA SER A 29 -6.64 2.13 14.61
C SER A 29 -5.55 1.05 14.57
N ASP A 30 -5.33 0.33 15.68
CA ASP A 30 -4.40 -0.80 15.72
C ASP A 30 -4.81 -1.93 14.78
N TYR A 31 -6.10 -2.27 14.72
CA TYR A 31 -6.63 -3.29 13.82
C TYR A 31 -6.51 -2.88 12.35
N LEU A 32 -6.85 -1.62 12.03
CA LEU A 32 -6.68 -1.08 10.69
C LEU A 32 -5.21 -1.10 10.26
N SER A 33 -4.30 -0.61 11.12
CA SER A 33 -2.87 -0.60 10.83
C SER A 33 -2.29 -2.00 10.64
N LYS A 34 -2.79 -2.99 11.38
CA LYS A 34 -2.40 -4.40 11.23
C LYS A 34 -2.90 -4.96 9.90
N ALA A 35 -4.15 -4.70 9.53
CA ALA A 35 -4.72 -5.13 8.26
C ALA A 35 -3.96 -4.52 7.07
N GLU A 36 -3.65 -3.22 7.11
CA GLU A 36 -2.86 -2.52 6.09
C GLU A 36 -1.46 -3.11 5.94
N ARG A 37 -0.79 -3.42 7.06
CA ARG A 37 0.52 -4.10 7.04
C ARG A 37 0.44 -5.47 6.38
N ILE A 38 -0.54 -6.30 6.77
CA ILE A 38 -0.73 -7.63 6.20
C ILE A 38 -0.99 -7.53 4.69
N GLN A 39 -1.89 -6.63 4.27
CA GLN A 39 -2.20 -6.45 2.85
C GLN A 39 -0.97 -6.03 2.05
N ARG A 40 -0.16 -5.10 2.58
CA ARG A 40 1.09 -4.68 1.95
C ARG A 40 2.08 -5.85 1.85
N ASP A 41 2.25 -6.60 2.91
CA ASP A 41 3.22 -7.70 2.95
C ASP A 41 2.81 -8.83 1.99
N VAL A 42 1.52 -9.11 1.87
CA VAL A 42 0.96 -10.03 0.86
C VAL A 42 1.23 -9.52 -0.56
N ASN A 43 0.97 -8.23 -0.84
CA ASN A 43 1.24 -7.66 -2.15
C ASN A 43 2.74 -7.75 -2.51
N LEU A 44 3.63 -7.46 -1.55
CA LEU A 44 5.08 -7.59 -1.74
C LEU A 44 5.48 -9.04 -2.00
N ALA A 45 4.93 -9.99 -1.23
CA ALA A 45 5.20 -11.40 -1.40
C ALA A 45 4.74 -11.91 -2.78
N LEU A 46 3.57 -11.49 -3.24
CA LEU A 46 3.03 -11.84 -4.55
C LEU A 46 3.89 -11.29 -5.69
N ILE A 47 4.30 -10.02 -5.60
CA ILE A 47 5.16 -9.40 -6.60
C ILE A 47 6.52 -10.11 -6.63
N LEU A 48 7.21 -10.19 -5.49
CA LEU A 48 8.56 -10.75 -5.43
C LEU A 48 8.56 -12.25 -5.77
N GLY A 49 7.63 -13.01 -5.20
CA GLY A 49 7.49 -14.44 -5.47
C GLY A 49 7.11 -14.72 -6.92
N GLY A 50 6.18 -13.95 -7.48
CA GLY A 50 5.80 -14.05 -8.89
C GLY A 50 6.95 -13.74 -9.84
N THR A 51 7.69 -12.65 -9.60
CA THR A 51 8.86 -12.30 -10.41
C THR A 51 9.96 -13.36 -10.30
N ALA A 52 10.26 -13.84 -9.10
CA ALA A 52 11.26 -14.89 -8.90
C ALA A 52 10.88 -16.20 -9.61
N ALA A 53 9.60 -16.60 -9.52
CA ALA A 53 9.09 -17.78 -10.22
C ALA A 53 9.22 -17.65 -11.75
N LEU A 54 8.89 -16.47 -12.31
CA LEU A 54 9.05 -16.21 -13.73
C LEU A 54 10.51 -16.30 -14.17
N ILE A 55 11.43 -15.65 -13.43
CA ILE A 55 12.87 -15.71 -13.73
C ILE A 55 13.37 -17.16 -13.68
N GLY A 56 13.03 -17.90 -12.62
CA GLY A 56 13.42 -19.29 -12.47
C GLY A 56 12.90 -20.18 -13.60
N ALA A 57 11.63 -20.03 -13.97
CA ALA A 57 11.01 -20.76 -15.07
C ALA A 57 11.69 -20.43 -16.41
N THR A 58 11.98 -19.15 -16.68
CA THR A 58 12.67 -18.75 -17.92
C THR A 58 14.09 -19.28 -17.99
N ALA A 59 14.84 -19.22 -16.89
CA ALA A 59 16.21 -19.74 -16.83
C ALA A 59 16.23 -21.26 -17.03
N TRP A 60 15.31 -21.98 -16.38
CA TRP A 60 15.16 -23.42 -16.53
C TRP A 60 14.81 -23.82 -17.97
N ALA A 61 13.87 -23.10 -18.60
CA ALA A 61 13.48 -23.36 -19.99
C ALA A 61 14.65 -23.14 -20.97
N LEU A 62 15.42 -22.06 -20.80
CA LEU A 62 16.60 -21.77 -21.64
C LEU A 62 17.71 -22.81 -21.47
N LEU A 63 18.01 -23.22 -20.24
CA LEU A 63 19.02 -24.24 -19.97
C LEU A 63 18.63 -25.57 -20.61
N LYS A 64 17.38 -26.00 -20.43
CA LYS A 64 16.87 -27.23 -21.03
C LYS A 64 16.94 -27.20 -22.56
N SER A 65 16.59 -26.07 -23.19
CA SER A 65 16.68 -25.92 -24.64
C SER A 65 18.11 -25.89 -25.20
N THR A 66 19.12 -25.73 -24.34
CA THR A 66 20.55 -25.75 -24.72
C THR A 66 21.16 -27.15 -24.57
N GLU A 67 20.56 -28.02 -23.76
CA GLU A 67 20.98 -29.43 -23.58
C GLU A 67 20.41 -30.39 -24.64
N GLU A 68 19.38 -29.96 -25.40
CA GLU A 68 18.87 -30.65 -26.61
C GLU A 68 19.55 -30.11 -27.89
#